data_AF-A0A8H4SQB9-F1
#
_entry.id   AF-A0A8H4SQB9-F1
#
_cell.length_a   1.000
_cell.length_b   1.000
_cell.length_c   1.000
_cell.angle_alpha   90.00
_cell.angle_beta   90.00
_cell.angle_gamma   90.00
#
_symmetry.space_group_name_H-M   'P 1'
#
loop_
_entity.id
_entity.type
_entity.pdbx_description
1 polymer ?
#
loop_
_entity_poly.entity_id
_entity_poly.type
_entity_poly.pdbx_seq_one_letter_code
_entity_poly.pdbx_strand_id
1 'polypeptide(L)'
;MSSLPGPMKLSGGKYTNVCHHDSKADAEEYGEQRQPELWAKTSVYLPGYFLSNFLTHPMAQPTKKQKGNIQFANNLDLDTKIPLTSHDQDSGPFSKALIQNPPETSVVGYRAWITPREFIQVFSEVTGYETELLHIPPGEFSFDCKPELRAEVQDNFGFANEIGLHGGDDSPAVHPNELNLPPQLERVED
;
A
#
# COMPACT_ATOMS: atom_id res chain seq x y z
N MET A 1 -10.39 5.02 12.16
CA MET A 1 -10.45 3.63 11.68
C MET A 1 -9.30 3.41 10.71
N SER A 2 -8.83 2.17 10.52
CA SER A 2 -7.90 1.82 9.43
C SER A 2 -8.66 1.04 8.36
N SER A 3 -8.47 1.40 7.09
CA SER A 3 -9.21 0.81 5.98
C SER A 3 -8.42 0.77 4.68
N LEU A 4 -8.94 0.08 3.66
CA LEU A 4 -8.42 0.04 2.30
C LEU A 4 -9.59 0.09 1.30
N PRO A 5 -9.39 0.66 0.08
CA PRO A 5 -10.43 0.74 -0.92
C PRO A 5 -10.85 -0.65 -1.41
N GLY A 6 -12.16 -0.84 -1.64
CA GLY A 6 -12.74 -2.12 -2.08
C GLY A 6 -12.53 -2.40 -3.57
N PRO A 7 -11.62 -3.32 -3.95
CA PRO A 7 -11.28 -3.58 -5.35
C PRO A 7 -12.47 -4.09 -6.16
N MET A 8 -13.35 -4.89 -5.56
CA MET A 8 -14.51 -5.43 -6.26
C MET A 8 -15.43 -4.32 -6.76
N LYS A 9 -15.76 -3.36 -5.89
CA LYS A 9 -16.64 -2.24 -6.23
C LYS A 9 -15.98 -1.28 -7.21
N LEU A 10 -14.74 -0.88 -6.94
CA LEU A 10 -14.01 0.10 -7.75
C LEU A 10 -13.65 -0.41 -9.14
N SER A 11 -13.46 -1.73 -9.29
CA SER A 11 -13.15 -2.33 -10.60
C SER A 11 -14.37 -2.81 -11.38
N GLY A 12 -15.59 -2.51 -10.91
CA GLY A 12 -16.82 -2.98 -11.56
C GLY A 12 -16.95 -4.52 -11.55
N GLY A 13 -16.41 -5.17 -10.53
CA GLY A 13 -16.47 -6.62 -10.34
C GLY A 13 -15.35 -7.41 -11.03
N LYS A 14 -14.28 -6.76 -11.48
CA LYS A 14 -13.13 -7.43 -12.14
C LYS A 14 -12.21 -8.12 -11.14
N TYR A 15 -11.91 -7.48 -10.01
CA TYR A 15 -11.04 -8.02 -8.96
C TYR A 15 -11.89 -8.44 -7.77
N THR A 16 -12.18 -9.73 -7.64
CA THR A 16 -13.17 -10.26 -6.68
C THR A 16 -12.57 -11.03 -5.52
N ASN A 17 -11.26 -11.31 -5.57
CA ASN A 17 -10.61 -12.17 -4.58
C ASN A 17 -9.89 -11.39 -3.46
N VAL A 18 -9.94 -10.05 -3.48
CA VAL A 18 -9.20 -9.19 -2.52
C VAL A 18 -9.99 -8.98 -1.22
N CYS A 19 -10.36 -10.09 -0.57
CA CYS A 19 -11.20 -10.10 0.63
C CYS A 19 -10.67 -9.20 1.76
N HIS A 20 -9.35 -9.11 1.93
CA HIS A 20 -8.75 -8.29 2.98
C HIS A 20 -8.92 -6.77 2.76
N HIS A 21 -9.14 -6.31 1.52
CA HIS A 21 -9.54 -4.93 1.24
C HIS A 21 -11.06 -4.79 1.31
N ASP A 22 -11.79 -5.63 0.58
CA ASP A 22 -13.26 -5.50 0.48
C ASP A 22 -13.92 -5.54 1.86
N SER A 23 -13.47 -6.41 2.77
CA SER A 23 -13.98 -6.45 4.15
C SER A 23 -13.78 -5.15 4.94
N LYS A 24 -12.77 -4.34 4.63
CA LYS A 24 -12.56 -3.03 5.27
C LYS A 24 -13.45 -1.96 4.64
N ALA A 25 -13.56 -1.95 3.31
CA ALA A 25 -14.49 -1.08 2.60
C ALA A 25 -15.96 -1.34 3.02
N ASP A 26 -16.34 -2.60 3.19
CA ASP A 26 -17.66 -2.98 3.72
C ASP A 26 -17.90 -2.46 5.14
N ALA A 27 -16.85 -2.41 5.97
CA ALA A 27 -16.94 -1.87 7.32
C ALA A 27 -17.12 -0.35 7.33
N GLU A 28 -16.49 0.38 6.39
CA GLU A 28 -16.74 1.81 6.17
C GLU A 28 -18.18 2.04 5.73
N GLU A 29 -18.65 1.32 4.70
CA GLU A 29 -20.02 1.44 4.18
C GLU A 29 -21.06 1.11 5.27
N TYR A 30 -20.79 0.10 6.09
CA TYR A 30 -21.61 -0.21 7.25
C TYR A 30 -21.63 0.95 8.26
N GLY A 31 -20.47 1.53 8.59
CA GLY A 31 -20.36 2.66 9.50
C GLY A 31 -21.19 3.84 9.03
N GLU A 32 -21.02 4.22 7.76
CA GLU A 32 -21.74 5.31 7.12
C GLU A 32 -23.26 5.08 7.11
N GLN A 33 -23.72 3.91 6.68
CA GLN A 33 -25.15 3.64 6.50
C GLN A 33 -25.88 3.28 7.80
N ARG A 34 -25.22 2.61 8.74
CA ARG A 34 -25.86 2.02 9.93
C ARG A 34 -25.54 2.76 11.21
N GLN A 35 -24.45 3.53 11.25
CA GLN A 35 -24.01 4.28 12.43
C GLN A 35 -23.62 5.73 12.07
N PRO A 36 -24.51 6.51 11.43
CA PRO A 36 -24.15 7.82 10.85
C PRO A 36 -23.65 8.84 11.90
N GLU A 37 -24.16 8.81 13.12
CA GLU A 37 -23.70 9.70 14.21
C GLU A 37 -22.27 9.38 14.68
N LEU A 38 -21.87 8.11 14.59
CA LEU A 38 -20.50 7.67 14.88
C LEU A 38 -19.60 7.93 13.68
N TRP A 39 -20.10 7.68 12.47
CA TRP A 39 -19.38 7.92 11.23
C TRP A 39 -18.99 9.39 11.07
N ALA A 40 -19.90 10.32 11.39
CA ALA A 40 -19.63 11.77 11.42
C ALA A 40 -18.54 12.21 12.41
N LYS A 41 -18.00 11.29 13.22
CA LYS A 41 -16.89 11.50 14.17
C LYS A 41 -15.66 10.64 13.83
N THR A 42 -15.70 9.92 12.72
CA THR A 42 -14.70 8.94 12.33
C THR A 42 -13.82 9.49 11.23
N SER A 43 -12.52 9.33 11.38
CA SER A 43 -11.52 9.59 10.33
C SER A 43 -10.90 8.26 9.87
N VAL A 44 -10.45 8.18 8.62
CA VAL A 44 -9.95 6.94 8.01
C VAL A 44 -8.47 7.06 7.67
N TYR A 45 -7.69 6.08 8.11
CA TYR A 45 -6.29 5.91 7.76
C TYR A 45 -6.16 4.78 6.74
N LEU A 46 -5.62 5.09 5.56
CA LEU A 46 -5.35 4.11 4.51
C LEU A 46 -3.85 3.81 4.48
N PRO A 47 -3.36 2.79 5.20
CA PRO A 47 -1.94 2.47 5.22
C PRO A 47 -1.41 2.15 3.82
N GLY A 48 -0.24 2.69 3.48
CA GLY A 48 0.49 2.31 2.29
C GLY A 48 1.07 0.88 2.34
N TYR A 49 1.84 0.54 1.32
CA TYR A 49 2.59 -0.70 1.22
C TYR A 49 3.74 -0.73 2.25
N PHE A 50 3.76 -1.78 3.08
CA PHE A 50 4.67 -1.86 4.21
C PHE A 50 6.11 -2.13 3.77
N LEU A 51 7.05 -1.30 4.22
CA LEU A 51 8.48 -1.51 4.02
C LEU A 51 8.97 -2.82 4.65
N SER A 52 8.36 -3.25 5.76
CA SER A 52 8.67 -4.53 6.41
C SER A 52 8.36 -5.76 5.54
N ASN A 53 7.55 -5.62 4.48
CA ASN A 53 7.30 -6.70 3.51
C ASN A 53 8.60 -7.13 2.82
N PHE A 54 9.52 -6.20 2.54
CA PHE A 54 10.82 -6.50 1.94
C PHE A 54 11.75 -7.30 2.87
N LEU A 55 11.43 -7.39 4.17
CA LEU A 55 12.22 -8.15 5.14
C LEU A 55 11.57 -9.48 5.50
N THR A 56 10.23 -9.53 5.51
CA THR A 56 9.47 -10.60 6.16
C THR A 56 8.59 -11.41 5.21
N HIS A 57 8.27 -10.89 4.02
CA HIS A 57 7.26 -11.50 3.15
C HIS A 57 7.88 -12.06 1.85
N PRO A 58 7.75 -13.37 1.55
CA PRO A 58 8.35 -13.99 0.36
C PRO A 58 7.98 -13.33 -0.98
N MET A 59 6.79 -12.72 -1.05
CA MET A 59 6.31 -11.96 -2.21
C MET A 59 7.19 -10.76 -2.57
N ALA A 60 7.81 -10.10 -1.60
CA ALA A 60 8.55 -8.85 -1.79
C ALA A 60 10.02 -8.95 -1.36
N GLN A 61 10.37 -9.97 -0.56
CA GLN A 61 11.71 -10.14 -0.03
C GLN A 61 12.72 -10.30 -1.18
N PRO A 62 13.75 -9.44 -1.26
CA PRO A 62 14.73 -9.54 -2.31
C PRO A 62 15.62 -10.77 -2.12
N THR A 63 16.12 -11.31 -3.23
CA THR A 63 16.96 -12.50 -3.23
C THR A 63 18.38 -12.17 -3.67
N LYS A 64 19.38 -12.69 -2.95
CA LYS A 64 20.78 -12.60 -3.37
C LYS A 64 21.04 -13.60 -4.48
N LYS A 65 21.57 -13.14 -5.62
CA LYS A 65 21.94 -13.98 -6.76
C LYS A 65 23.41 -14.40 -6.69
N GLN A 66 23.81 -15.31 -7.59
CA GLN A 66 25.15 -15.91 -7.62
C GLN A 66 26.29 -14.89 -7.72
N LYS A 67 26.06 -13.74 -8.38
CA LYS A 67 27.06 -12.67 -8.52
C LYS A 67 27.11 -11.71 -7.32
N GLY A 68 26.30 -11.96 -6.29
CA GLY A 68 26.20 -11.11 -5.10
C GLY A 68 25.23 -9.94 -5.24
N ASN A 69 24.68 -9.69 -6.43
CA ASN A 69 23.63 -8.71 -6.67
C ASN A 69 22.32 -9.10 -5.98
N ILE A 70 21.57 -8.07 -5.58
CA ILE A 70 20.28 -8.20 -4.88
C ILE A 70 19.17 -8.00 -5.91
N GLN A 71 18.39 -9.06 -6.18
CA GLN A 71 17.25 -8.97 -7.11
C GLN A 71 15.96 -8.74 -6.33
N PHE A 72 15.26 -7.68 -6.69
CA PHE A 72 13.87 -7.43 -6.33
C PHE A 72 12.98 -7.96 -7.45
N ALA A 73 12.00 -8.77 -7.11
CA ALA A 73 11.01 -9.27 -8.07
C ALA A 73 9.63 -8.80 -7.62
N ASN A 74 8.84 -8.22 -8.52
CA ASN A 74 7.53 -7.69 -8.18
C ASN A 74 6.55 -7.78 -9.36
N ASN A 75 5.25 -7.84 -9.05
CA ASN A 75 4.15 -7.84 -10.02
C ASN A 75 3.53 -6.43 -10.21
N LEU A 76 4.10 -5.41 -9.57
CA LEU A 76 3.63 -4.03 -9.70
C LEU A 76 4.18 -3.42 -10.99
N ASP A 77 3.45 -2.47 -11.55
CA ASP A 77 4.00 -1.61 -12.59
C ASP A 77 5.24 -0.89 -12.04
N LEU A 78 6.36 -1.01 -12.74
CA LEU A 78 7.65 -0.51 -12.31
C LEU A 78 7.75 1.02 -12.36
N ASP A 79 6.84 1.67 -13.08
CA ASP A 79 6.84 3.10 -13.35
C ASP A 79 5.63 3.81 -12.68
N THR A 80 4.75 3.05 -12.01
CA THR A 80 3.68 3.58 -11.17
C THR A 80 4.17 3.82 -9.75
N LYS A 81 3.81 4.98 -9.20
CA LYS A 81 4.17 5.32 -7.81
C LYS A 81 3.29 4.58 -6.82
N ILE A 82 3.90 4.09 -5.76
CA ILE A 82 3.23 3.42 -4.65
C ILE A 82 3.47 4.16 -3.33
N PRO A 83 2.47 4.20 -2.44
CA PRO A 83 2.64 4.71 -1.08
C PRO A 83 3.46 3.73 -0.24
N LEU A 84 4.72 4.02 0.06
CA LEU A 84 5.51 3.22 1.00
C LEU A 84 5.37 3.76 2.42
N THR A 85 5.21 2.86 3.40
CA THR A 85 5.05 3.21 4.81
C THR A 85 5.81 2.24 5.72
N SER A 86 6.35 2.74 6.82
CA SER A 86 6.85 1.92 7.91
C SER A 86 5.75 1.85 8.97
N HIS A 87 4.96 0.77 8.95
CA HIS A 87 3.79 0.63 9.82
C HIS A 87 4.09 0.94 11.29
N ASP A 88 5.22 0.42 11.80
CA ASP A 88 5.61 0.50 13.21
C ASP A 88 5.97 1.93 13.65
N GLN A 89 6.45 2.77 12.73
CA GLN A 89 6.88 4.13 13.01
C GLN A 89 5.83 5.17 12.59
N ASP A 90 5.11 4.93 11.49
CA ASP A 90 4.29 5.96 10.81
C ASP A 90 2.83 5.96 11.28
N SER A 91 2.30 4.81 11.71
CA SER A 91 0.88 4.70 12.06
C SER A 91 0.48 5.58 13.25
N GLY A 92 1.38 5.74 14.24
CA GLY A 92 1.19 6.63 15.39
C GLY A 92 1.10 8.11 14.99
N PRO A 93 2.10 8.65 14.28
CA PRO A 93 2.06 9.99 13.68
C PRO A 93 0.80 10.27 12.85
N PHE A 94 0.40 9.35 11.97
CA PHE A 94 -0.84 9.50 11.19
C PHE A 94 -2.09 9.52 12.07
N SER A 95 -2.17 8.63 13.05
CA SER A 95 -3.29 8.60 14.00
C SER A 95 -3.41 9.92 14.78
N LYS A 96 -2.28 10.47 15.23
CA LYS A 96 -2.24 11.78 15.89
C LYS A 96 -2.69 12.90 14.96
N ALA A 97 -2.21 12.91 13.71
CA ALA A 97 -2.58 13.91 12.73
C ALA A 97 -4.09 13.88 12.44
N LEU A 98 -4.69 12.70 12.28
CA LEU A 98 -6.14 12.56 12.07
C LEU A 98 -6.98 13.06 13.26
N ILE A 99 -6.52 12.88 14.51
CA ILE A 99 -7.19 13.44 15.69
C ILE A 99 -7.16 14.99 15.69
N GLN A 100 -6.13 15.58 15.08
CA GLN A 100 -5.95 17.02 15.01
C GLN A 100 -6.60 17.66 13.77
N ASN A 101 -7.17 16.85 12.88
CA ASN A 101 -7.96 17.30 11.74
C ASN A 101 -9.46 17.17 12.06
N PRO A 102 -10.34 17.84 11.31
CA PRO A 102 -11.78 17.58 11.39
C PRO A 102 -12.09 16.08 11.26
N PRO A 103 -13.19 15.59 11.87
CA PRO A 103 -13.67 14.24 11.61
C PRO A 103 -14.00 14.08 10.12
N GLU A 104 -14.23 12.84 9.69
CA GLU A 104 -14.51 12.51 8.27
C GLU A 104 -13.34 12.82 7.34
N THR A 105 -12.13 12.99 7.90
CA THR A 105 -10.90 13.11 7.12
C THR A 105 -10.34 11.72 6.82
N SER A 106 -10.12 11.42 5.54
CA SER A 106 -9.44 10.21 5.09
C SER A 106 -8.05 10.57 4.57
N VAL A 107 -7.01 9.82 4.93
CA VAL A 107 -5.63 10.08 4.47
C VAL A 107 -4.94 8.82 3.97
N VAL A 108 -4.19 8.93 2.87
CA VAL A 108 -3.27 7.89 2.41
C VAL A 108 -1.97 7.96 3.22
N GLY A 109 -1.69 6.90 3.96
CA GLY A 109 -0.61 6.80 4.93
C GLY A 109 0.71 6.37 4.33
N TYR A 110 1.55 7.31 3.91
CA TYR A 110 2.89 7.01 3.37
C TYR A 110 3.97 8.00 3.82
N ARG A 111 5.20 7.50 3.89
CA ARG A 111 6.42 8.32 4.04
C ARG A 111 7.09 8.65 2.70
N ALA A 112 6.88 7.80 1.69
CA ALA A 112 7.36 8.05 0.34
C ALA A 112 6.32 7.64 -0.70
N TRP A 113 6.24 8.44 -1.76
CA TRP A 113 5.42 8.19 -2.94
C TRP A 113 6.34 8.01 -4.14
N ILE A 114 6.80 6.79 -4.34
CA ILE A 114 7.88 6.45 -5.28
C ILE A 114 7.55 5.19 -6.07
N THR A 115 8.20 5.04 -7.22
CA THR A 115 8.10 3.87 -8.09
C THR A 115 8.96 2.71 -7.55
N PRO A 116 8.68 1.46 -7.95
CA PRO A 116 9.57 0.33 -7.68
C PRO A 116 11.02 0.56 -8.16
N ARG A 117 11.23 1.28 -9.27
CA ARG A 117 12.58 1.63 -9.76
C ARG A 117 13.30 2.59 -8.82
N GLU A 118 12.63 3.66 -8.39
CA GLU A 118 13.19 4.62 -7.45
C GLU A 118 13.52 3.94 -6.11
N PHE A 119 12.67 3.02 -5.63
CA PHE A 119 12.91 2.29 -4.39
C PHE A 119 14.20 1.46 -4.43
N ILE A 120 14.44 0.70 -5.50
CA ILE A 120 15.68 -0.10 -5.59
C ILE A 120 16.92 0.77 -5.77
N GLN A 121 16.78 1.95 -6.39
CA GLN A 121 17.87 2.91 -6.47
C GLN A 121 18.23 3.42 -5.08
N VAL A 122 17.24 3.81 -4.27
CA VAL A 122 17.43 4.17 -2.85
C VAL A 122 18.12 3.04 -2.10
N PHE A 123 17.65 1.79 -2.26
CA PHE A 123 18.28 0.63 -1.61
C PHE A 123 19.75 0.48 -2.01
N SER A 124 20.06 0.61 -3.31
CA SER A 124 21.43 0.53 -3.83
C SER A 124 22.33 1.63 -3.25
N GLU A 125 21.83 2.87 -3.19
CA GLU A 125 22.56 4.03 -2.68
C GLU A 125 22.86 3.91 -1.18
N VAL A 126 21.89 3.45 -0.38
CA VAL A 126 22.05 3.29 1.08
C VAL A 126 22.94 2.10 1.44
N THR A 127 22.81 0.99 0.72
CA THR A 127 23.46 -0.28 1.10
C THR A 127 24.76 -0.56 0.37
N GLY A 128 24.99 0.09 -0.78
CA GLY A 128 26.11 -0.18 -1.68
C GLY A 128 26.00 -1.48 -2.47
N TYR A 129 24.88 -2.20 -2.40
CA TYR A 129 24.66 -3.40 -3.21
C TYR A 129 24.17 -3.05 -4.60
N GLU A 130 24.73 -3.70 -5.63
CA GLU A 130 24.11 -3.68 -6.95
C GLU A 130 22.73 -4.36 -6.93
N THR A 131 21.74 -3.66 -7.44
CA THR A 131 20.35 -4.13 -7.48
C THR A 131 19.87 -4.45 -8.89
N GLU A 132 19.01 -5.45 -9.00
CA GLU A 132 18.30 -5.80 -10.24
C GLU A 132 16.80 -5.82 -9.98
N LEU A 133 16.01 -5.33 -10.93
CA LEU A 133 14.54 -5.37 -10.88
C LEU A 133 14.00 -6.37 -11.90
N LEU A 134 13.28 -7.37 -11.42
CA LEU A 134 12.53 -8.31 -12.25
C LEU A 134 11.04 -7.96 -12.18
N HIS A 135 10.47 -7.50 -13.30
CA HIS A 135 9.02 -7.39 -13.43
C HIS A 135 8.44 -8.76 -13.74
N ILE A 136 7.58 -9.25 -12.85
CA ILE A 136 6.90 -10.53 -12.99
C ILE A 136 5.56 -10.30 -13.71
N PRO A 137 5.31 -10.97 -14.85
CA PRO A 137 4.05 -10.83 -15.59
C PRO A 137 2.80 -11.19 -14.74
N PRO A 138 1.61 -10.68 -15.11
CA PRO A 138 0.36 -11.08 -14.48
C PRO A 138 0.16 -12.62 -14.54
N GLY A 139 -0.21 -13.21 -13.39
CA GLY A 139 -0.42 -14.66 -13.26
C GLY A 139 0.84 -15.47 -12.95
N GLU A 140 2.03 -14.85 -13.00
CA GLU A 140 3.30 -15.45 -12.57
C GLU A 140 3.72 -14.95 -11.19
N PHE A 141 4.48 -15.77 -10.46
CA PHE A 141 4.94 -15.46 -9.11
C PHE A 141 6.33 -16.06 -8.86
N SER A 142 7.17 -15.35 -8.12
CA SER A 142 8.50 -15.79 -7.69
C SER A 142 8.49 -16.65 -6.43
N PHE A 143 7.32 -16.83 -5.81
CA PHE A 143 7.15 -17.52 -4.53
C PHE A 143 6.01 -18.55 -4.59
N ASP A 144 6.12 -19.56 -3.74
CA ASP A 144 5.08 -20.56 -3.56
C ASP A 144 4.03 -20.07 -2.55
N CYS A 145 2.77 -20.26 -2.91
CA CYS A 145 1.62 -20.00 -2.04
C CYS A 145 0.46 -20.93 -2.39
N LYS A 146 -0.47 -21.09 -1.45
CA LYS A 146 -1.70 -21.85 -1.66
C LYS A 146 -2.54 -21.19 -2.77
N PRO A 147 -3.36 -21.97 -3.52
CA PRO A 147 -4.16 -21.43 -4.63
C PRO A 147 -5.04 -20.23 -4.26
N GLU A 148 -5.64 -20.24 -3.07
CA GLU A 148 -6.53 -19.17 -2.60
C GLU A 148 -5.76 -17.86 -2.41
N LEU A 149 -4.60 -17.93 -1.77
CA LEU A 149 -3.71 -16.77 -1.60
C LEU A 149 -3.18 -16.28 -2.95
N ARG A 150 -2.97 -17.18 -3.91
CA ARG A 150 -2.51 -16.80 -5.25
C ARG A 150 -3.53 -15.95 -6.00
N ALA A 151 -4.81 -16.32 -5.95
CA ALA A 151 -5.88 -15.55 -6.57
C ALA A 151 -6.03 -14.15 -5.93
N GLU A 152 -5.99 -14.08 -4.61
CA GLU A 152 -6.05 -12.83 -3.85
C GLU A 152 -4.89 -11.89 -4.20
N VAL A 153 -3.65 -12.40 -4.23
CA VAL A 153 -2.46 -11.60 -4.57
C VAL A 153 -2.48 -11.17 -6.04
N GLN A 154 -2.93 -12.04 -6.95
CA GLN A 154 -3.08 -11.69 -8.36
C GLN A 154 -4.03 -10.52 -8.55
N ASP A 155 -5.21 -10.60 -7.95
CA ASP A 155 -6.23 -9.55 -8.05
C ASP A 155 -5.76 -8.27 -7.36
N ASN A 156 -5.07 -8.35 -6.22
CA ASN A 156 -4.55 -7.18 -5.52
C ASN A 156 -3.52 -6.42 -6.36
N PHE A 157 -2.57 -7.12 -6.99
CA PHE A 157 -1.61 -6.49 -7.89
C PHE A 157 -2.26 -5.98 -9.17
N GLY A 158 -3.23 -6.70 -9.71
CA GLY A 158 -4.03 -6.23 -10.84
C GLY A 158 -4.73 -4.90 -10.52
N PHE A 159 -5.42 -4.84 -9.38
CA PHE A 159 -6.07 -3.64 -8.87
C PHE A 159 -5.06 -2.50 -8.65
N ALA A 160 -3.91 -2.80 -8.02
CA ALA A 160 -2.86 -1.82 -7.79
C ALA A 160 -2.32 -1.21 -9.09
N ASN A 161 -2.18 -2.00 -10.14
CA ASN A 161 -1.66 -1.53 -11.43
C ASN A 161 -2.69 -0.78 -12.26
N GLU A 162 -3.96 -1.16 -12.18
CA GLU A 162 -5.03 -0.57 -13.01
C GLU A 162 -5.69 0.65 -12.37
N ILE A 163 -5.90 0.61 -11.05
CA ILE A 163 -6.64 1.62 -10.30
C ILE A 163 -5.74 2.30 -9.27
N GLY A 164 -4.85 1.56 -8.63
CA GLY A 164 -3.95 2.08 -7.60
C GLY A 164 -4.30 1.56 -6.21
N LEU A 165 -3.27 1.28 -5.39
CA LEU A 165 -3.39 0.68 -4.05
C LEU A 165 -4.34 1.44 -3.08
N HIS A 166 -4.54 2.73 -3.32
CA HIS A 166 -5.34 3.64 -2.49
C HIS A 166 -6.62 4.12 -3.19
N GLY A 167 -7.00 3.50 -4.32
CA GLY A 167 -8.24 3.79 -5.05
C GLY A 167 -8.09 4.72 -6.24
N GLY A 168 -6.86 5.16 -6.55
CA GLY A 168 -6.56 6.00 -7.72
C GLY A 168 -6.85 7.49 -7.50
N ASP A 169 -6.81 8.24 -8.60
CA ASP A 169 -6.96 9.72 -8.59
C ASP A 169 -8.34 10.18 -8.07
N ASP A 170 -9.37 9.34 -8.16
CA ASP A 170 -10.72 9.62 -7.66
C ASP A 170 -10.89 9.22 -6.17
N SER A 171 -9.82 8.79 -5.50
CA SER A 171 -9.87 8.45 -4.07
C SER A 171 -10.23 9.69 -3.23
N PRO A 172 -11.19 9.57 -2.28
CA PRO A 172 -11.53 10.68 -1.39
C PRO A 172 -10.46 10.93 -0.31
N ALA A 173 -9.45 10.06 -0.20
CA ALA A 173 -8.38 10.20 0.78
C ALA A 173 -7.36 11.23 0.31
N VAL A 174 -7.03 12.18 1.18
CA VAL A 174 -6.03 13.20 0.90
C VAL A 174 -4.60 12.67 1.06
N HIS A 175 -3.63 13.34 0.47
CA HIS A 175 -2.21 13.08 0.72
C HIS A 175 -1.77 13.66 2.09
N PRO A 176 -0.71 13.12 2.72
CA PRO A 176 -0.24 13.55 4.03
C PRO A 176 0.02 15.06 4.17
N ASN A 177 0.49 15.70 3.10
CA ASN A 177 0.81 17.13 3.06
C ASN A 177 -0.43 18.05 3.02
N GLU A 178 -1.61 17.49 2.77
CA GLU A 178 -2.88 18.23 2.73
C GLU A 178 -3.57 18.25 4.10
N LEU A 179 -3.07 17.51 5.08
CA LEU A 179 -3.54 17.60 6.47
C LEU A 179 -3.16 18.94 7.10
N ASN A 180 -3.98 19.44 8.03
CA ASN A 180 -3.70 20.70 8.75
C ASN A 180 -2.36 20.69 9.49
N LEU A 181 -1.97 19.52 10.00
CA LEU A 181 -0.69 19.26 10.65
C LEU A 181 -0.12 17.96 10.06
N PRO A 182 0.61 18.04 8.93
CA PRO A 182 1.20 16.88 8.30
C PRO A 182 2.12 16.14 9.28
N PRO A 183 2.08 14.79 9.32
CA PRO A 183 2.96 14.03 10.18
C PRO A 183 4.41 14.25 9.78
N GLN A 184 5.29 14.34 10.78
CA GLN A 184 6.74 14.34 10.56
C GLN A 184 7.19 12.89 10.53
N LEU A 185 7.64 12.43 9.38
CA LEU A 185 8.05 11.05 9.13
C LEU A 185 9.53 11.02 8.76
N GLU A 186 10.19 9.91 9.08
CA GLU A 186 11.52 9.61 8.57
C GLU A 186 11.46 9.36 7.07
N ARG A 187 12.60 9.52 6.39
CA ARG A 187 12.67 9.19 4.97
C ARG A 187 12.72 7.67 4.77
N VAL A 188 12.76 7.23 3.53
CA VAL A 188 12.94 5.79 3.22
C VAL A 188 14.42 5.39 3.30
N GLU A 189 15.32 6.36 3.14
CA GLU A 189 16.76 6.17 3.23
C GLU A 189 17.29 6.04 4.67
N ASP A 190 16.50 6.50 5.65
CA ASP A 190 16.83 6.51 7.08
C ASP A 190 16.41 5.20 7.77
#